data_AF-A0A2H1WE57-F1
#
_entry.id   AF-A0A2H1WE57-F1
#
_cell.length_a   1.000
_cell.length_b   1.000
_cell.length_c   1.000
_cell.angle_alpha   90.00
_cell.angle_beta   90.00
_cell.angle_gamma   90.00
#
_symmetry.space_group_name_H-M   'P 1'
#
loop_
_entity.id
_entity.type
_entity.pdbx_description
1 polymer ?
#
loop_
_entity_poly.entity_id
_entity_poly.type
_entity_poly.pdbx_seq_one_letter_code
_entity_poly.pdbx_strand_id
1 'polypeptide(L)'
;LDVILAYHSCACDADLTKRVIDVNYTLKTLFPFYQNRKVDACLDMAMQTWLIYPLPTLTKKGFRSIYCELLDADPKKFVYADVIK
;
A
#
# COMPACT_ATOMS: atom_id res chain seq x y z
N LEU A 1 9.40 -14.95 -0.75
CA LEU A 1 9.64 -13.55 -1.16
C LEU A 1 9.43 -12.61 0.02
N ASP A 2 8.28 -12.68 0.70
CA ASP A 2 7.91 -11.81 1.83
C ASP A 2 8.94 -11.75 2.97
N VAL A 3 9.50 -12.90 3.37
CA VAL A 3 10.51 -12.95 4.45
C VAL A 3 11.79 -12.20 4.06
N ILE A 4 12.24 -12.33 2.81
CA ILE A 4 13.46 -11.67 2.31
C ILE A 4 13.25 -10.16 2.24
N LEU A 5 12.08 -9.72 1.76
CA LEU A 5 11.73 -8.29 1.70
C LEU A 5 11.63 -7.67 3.10
N ALA A 6 10.99 -8.37 4.04
CA ALA A 6 10.91 -7.95 5.43
C ALA A 6 12.29 -7.93 6.11
N TYR A 7 13.15 -8.92 5.84
CA TYR A 7 14.50 -8.97 6.39
C TYR A 7 15.36 -7.80 5.92
N HIS A 8 15.30 -7.52 4.62
CA HIS A 8 16.02 -6.38 4.04
C HIS A 8 15.48 -5.04 4.54
N SER A 9 14.15 -4.87 4.67
CA SER A 9 13.57 -3.63 5.20
C SER A 9 13.93 -3.37 6.67
N CYS A 10 14.25 -4.43 7.41
CA CYS A 10 14.69 -4.38 8.81
C CYS A 10 16.21 -4.32 8.96
N ALA A 11 16.95 -3.92 7.93
CA ALA A 11 18.42 -3.85 7.94
C ALA A 11 19.10 -5.16 8.38
N CYS A 12 18.52 -6.30 7.98
CA CYS A 12 19.01 -7.64 8.31
C CYS A 12 18.94 -8.01 9.82
N ASP A 13 18.11 -7.31 10.60
CA ASP A 13 17.80 -7.68 12.00
C ASP A 13 16.69 -8.76 12.04
N ALA A 14 17.04 -9.94 12.53
CA ALA A 14 16.12 -11.08 12.56
C ALA A 14 14.96 -10.92 13.55
N ASP A 15 15.17 -10.24 14.68
CA ASP A 15 14.13 -10.09 15.71
C ASP A 15 13.13 -9.01 15.31
N LEU A 16 13.59 -7.91 14.70
CA LEU A 16 12.73 -6.91 14.11
C LEU A 16 11.91 -7.48 12.95
N THR A 17 12.54 -8.32 12.11
CA THR A 17 11.88 -8.98 10.97
C THR A 17 10.70 -9.84 11.43
N LYS A 18 10.88 -10.65 12.48
CA LYS A 18 9.80 -11.47 13.05
C LYS A 18 8.61 -10.59 13.46
N ARG A 19 8.87 -9.51 14.20
CA ARG A 19 7.82 -8.57 14.65
C ARG A 19 7.07 -7.93 13.49
N VAL A 20 7.78 -7.50 12.44
CA VAL A 20 7.17 -6.91 11.23
C VAL A 20 6.27 -7.93 10.53
N ILE A 21 6.72 -9.18 10.41
CA ILE A 21 5.94 -10.25 9.80
C ILE A 21 4.67 -10.53 10.62
N ASP A 22 4.79 -10.69 11.94
CA ASP A 22 3.65 -10.96 12.83
C ASP A 22 2.59 -9.85 12.77
N VAL A 23 3.04 -8.59 12.79
CA VAL A 23 2.14 -7.44 12.63
C VAL A 23 1.48 -7.44 11.26
N ASN A 24 2.24 -7.67 10.18
CA ASN A 24 1.68 -7.71 8.82
C ASN A 24 0.57 -8.76 8.68
N TYR A 25 0.75 -9.96 9.24
CA TYR A 25 -0.30 -10.98 9.23
C TYR A 25 -1.50 -10.62 10.12
N THR A 26 -1.25 -9.98 11.27
CA THR A 26 -2.32 -9.47 12.14
C THR A 26 -3.16 -8.40 11.45
N LEU A 27 -2.54 -7.46 10.72
CA LEU A 27 -3.27 -6.43 9.97
C LEU A 27 -4.10 -7.03 8.83
N LYS A 28 -3.58 -8.07 8.15
CA LYS A 28 -4.31 -8.78 7.09
C LYS A 28 -5.57 -9.48 7.60
N THR A 29 -5.58 -9.96 8.85
CA THR A 29 -6.78 -10.58 9.45
C THR A 29 -7.74 -9.54 10.01
N LEU A 30 -7.23 -8.41 10.50
CA LEU A 30 -8.04 -7.34 11.09
C LEU A 30 -8.81 -6.54 10.04
N PHE A 31 -8.21 -6.28 8.87
CA PHE A 31 -8.80 -5.41 7.86
C PHE A 31 -9.38 -6.18 6.66
N PRO A 32 -10.69 -6.06 6.39
CA PRO A 32 -11.36 -6.82 5.31
C PRO A 32 -10.81 -6.55 3.90
N PHE A 33 -10.29 -5.35 3.64
CA PHE A 33 -9.80 -4.96 2.31
C PHE A 33 -8.51 -5.68 1.88
N TYR A 34 -7.82 -6.39 2.78
CA TYR A 34 -6.71 -7.28 2.40
C TYR A 34 -7.17 -8.65 1.87
N GLN A 35 -8.44 -8.99 2.03
CA GLN A 35 -9.00 -10.27 1.61
C GLN A 35 -9.51 -10.21 0.17
N ASN A 36 -9.31 -11.30 -0.60
CA ASN A 36 -9.86 -11.48 -1.95
C ASN A 36 -9.63 -10.29 -2.91
N ARG A 37 -8.41 -9.75 -2.88
CA ARG A 37 -8.03 -8.61 -3.72
C ARG A 37 -8.14 -8.96 -5.19
N LYS A 38 -8.90 -8.17 -5.92
CA LYS A 38 -9.16 -8.30 -7.35
C LYS A 38 -9.28 -6.91 -7.95
N VAL A 39 -8.90 -6.82 -9.22
CA VAL A 39 -9.22 -5.65 -10.03
C VAL A 39 -10.71 -5.72 -10.33
N ASP A 40 -11.47 -4.76 -9.81
CA ASP A 40 -12.91 -4.65 -10.00
C ASP A 40 -13.29 -3.19 -10.27
N ALA A 41 -14.56 -2.97 -10.64
CA ALA A 41 -15.05 -1.64 -10.98
C ALA A 41 -14.91 -0.62 -9.83
N CYS A 42 -14.86 -1.07 -8.57
CA CYS A 42 -14.62 -0.20 -7.43
C CYS A 42 -13.17 0.29 -7.41
N LEU A 43 -12.20 -0.60 -7.65
CA LEU A 43 -10.80 -0.22 -7.79
C LEU A 43 -10.59 0.70 -9.00
N ASP A 44 -11.23 0.42 -10.14
CA ASP A 44 -11.13 1.28 -11.32
C ASP A 44 -11.67 2.69 -11.04
N MET A 45 -12.81 2.80 -10.33
CA MET A 45 -13.33 4.08 -9.87
C MET A 45 -12.37 4.77 -8.89
N ALA A 46 -11.78 4.02 -7.95
CA ALA A 46 -10.79 4.56 -7.02
C ALA A 46 -9.57 5.15 -7.74
N MET A 47 -9.09 4.52 -8.81
CA MET A 47 -7.98 4.99 -9.65
C MET A 47 -8.35 6.16 -10.58
N GLN A 48 -9.65 6.42 -10.78
CA GLN A 48 -10.13 7.63 -11.46
C GLN A 48 -10.32 8.80 -10.47
N THR A 49 -10.66 8.49 -9.22
CA THR A 49 -10.81 9.48 -8.13
C THR A 49 -9.45 9.91 -7.58
N TRP A 50 -8.48 8.99 -7.48
CA TRP A 50 -7.12 9.24 -6.99
C TRP A 50 -6.07 9.02 -8.07
N LEU A 51 -5.16 9.98 -8.18
CA LEU A 51 -3.88 9.77 -8.83
C LEU A 51 -2.87 9.30 -7.79
N ILE A 52 -2.40 8.05 -7.92
CA ILE A 52 -1.27 7.52 -7.15
C ILE A 52 -0.19 7.11 -8.13
N TYR A 53 0.88 7.90 -8.19
CA TYR A 53 1.92 7.73 -9.21
C TYR A 53 3.32 7.67 -8.57
N PRO A 54 4.01 6.50 -8.62
CA PRO A 54 5.40 6.41 -8.23
C PRO A 54 6.29 7.22 -9.18
N LEU A 55 6.98 8.22 -8.65
CA LEU A 55 7.88 9.04 -9.45
C LEU A 55 9.09 8.21 -9.92
N PRO A 56 9.53 8.38 -11.17
CA PRO A 56 10.65 7.59 -11.73
C PRO A 56 11.98 7.94 -11.06
N THR A 57 12.14 9.18 -10.60
CA THR A 57 13.37 9.68 -9.99
C THR A 57 13.39 9.36 -8.50
N LEU A 58 14.50 8.81 -8.01
CA LEU A 58 14.73 8.60 -6.60
C LEU A 58 15.07 9.91 -5.90
N THR A 59 14.70 10.03 -4.63
CA THR A 59 15.17 11.11 -3.76
C THR A 59 16.68 11.05 -3.57
N LYS A 60 17.28 12.14 -3.06
CA LYS A 60 18.72 12.19 -2.71
C LYS A 60 19.16 11.08 -1.74
N LYS A 61 18.23 10.51 -0.97
CA LYS A 61 18.47 9.42 -0.02
C LYS A 61 18.15 8.03 -0.60
N GLY A 62 17.83 7.92 -1.89
CA GLY A 62 17.53 6.67 -2.57
C GLY A 62 16.08 6.17 -2.42
N PHE A 63 15.20 6.89 -1.71
CA PHE A 63 13.78 6.53 -1.60
C PHE A 63 13.03 6.81 -2.90
N ARG A 64 12.03 5.98 -3.22
CA ARG A 64 11.09 6.21 -4.31
C ARG A 64 9.88 7.00 -3.80
N SER A 65 9.72 8.22 -4.29
CA SER A 65 8.57 9.07 -3.94
C SER A 65 7.31 8.60 -4.67
N ILE A 66 6.16 8.73 -4.02
CA ILE A 66 4.84 8.51 -4.61
C ILE A 66 4.11 9.85 -4.57
N TYR A 67 3.67 10.32 -5.73
CA TYR A 67 2.78 11.48 -5.85
C TYR A 67 1.34 11.01 -5.66
N CYS A 68 0.61 11.69 -4.77
CA CYS A 68 -0.79 11.40 -4.49
C CYS A 68 -1.62 12.67 -4.65
N GLU A 69 -2.66 12.62 -5.46
CA GLU A 69 -3.59 13.73 -5.68
C GLU A 69 -5.03 13.21 -5.78
N LEU A 70 -5.97 13.95 -5.20
CA LEU A 70 -7.39 13.69 -5.34
C LEU A 70 -7.89 14.42 -6.60
N LEU A 71 -8.19 13.67 -7.66
CA LEU A 71 -8.65 14.20 -8.95
C LEU A 71 -10.13 14.58 -8.91
N ASP A 72 -10.93 13.84 -8.14
CA ASP A 72 -12.36 14.11 -7.95
C ASP A 72 -12.66 14.18 -6.45
N ALA A 73 -13.07 15.37 -5.99
CA ALA A 73 -13.34 15.65 -4.59
C ALA A 73 -14.78 15.33 -4.15
N ASP A 74 -15.60 14.69 -5.01
CA ASP A 74 -16.94 14.25 -4.63
C ASP A 74 -16.85 13.19 -3.50
N PRO A 75 -17.32 13.51 -2.28
CA PRO A 75 -17.23 12.59 -1.15
C PRO A 75 -18.04 11.31 -1.36
N LYS A 76 -18.97 11.27 -2.31
CA LYS A 76 -19.74 10.07 -2.65
C LYS A 76 -18.94 9.04 -3.44
N LYS A 77 -17.89 9.48 -4.15
CA LYS A 77 -17.00 8.61 -4.93
C LYS A 77 -15.74 8.22 -4.15
N PHE A 78 -15.52 8.85 -3.00
CA PHE A 78 -14.38 8.60 -2.15
C PHE A 78 -14.65 7.43 -1.19
N VAL A 79 -14.14 6.25 -1.52
CA VAL A 79 -14.12 5.09 -0.61
C VAL A 79 -12.67 4.69 -0.33
N TYR A 80 -12.18 5.04 0.85
CA TYR A 80 -10.78 4.80 1.24
C TYR A 80 -10.36 3.32 1.12
N ALA A 81 -11.27 2.39 1.47
CA ALA A 81 -11.00 0.96 1.40
C ALA A 81 -10.71 0.46 -0.03
N ASP A 82 -11.34 1.08 -1.04
CA ASP A 82 -11.14 0.71 -2.45
C ASP A 82 -9.80 1.20 -2.98
N VAL A 83 -9.28 2.32 -2.46
CA VAL A 83 -7.96 2.88 -2.81
C VAL A 83 -6.81 2.04 -2.23
N ILE A 84 -6.99 1.48 -1.03
CA ILE A 84 -5.93 0.72 -0.31
C ILE A 84 -5.84 -0.74 -0.76
N LYS A 85 -6.90 -1.26 -1.39
CA LYS A 85 -7.03 -2.66 -1.82
C LYS A 85 -5.83 -3.12 -2.64
#